data_AF-A0A0N8KBC8-F1
#
_entry.id   AF-A0A0N8KBC8-F1
#
_cell.length_a   1.000
_cell.length_b   1.000
_cell.length_c   1.000
_cell.angle_alpha   90.00
_cell.angle_beta   90.00
_cell.angle_gamma   90.00
#
_symmetry.space_group_name_H-M   'P 1'
#
loop_
_entity.id
_entity.type
_entity.pdbx_description
1 polymer ?
#
loop_
_entity_poly.entity_id
_entity_poly.type
_entity_poly.pdbx_seq_one_letter_code
_entity_poly.pdbx_strand_id
1 'polypeptide(L)'
;MSHIDTQLLQQYIDMLGLAGIEESVRAFHNVIPDYMEALETNLLAKDSGGFRKQAHKIKGACRSIGFKRLATEMEYFEKAPWSWPEVTQKVASWDSKYQEDRALLDTWLQQAGNG
;
A
#
# COMPACT_ATOMS: atom_id res chain seq x y z
N MET A 1 1.26 17.02 -1.67
CA MET A 1 0.98 15.80 -2.48
C MET A 1 0.09 14.90 -1.64
N SER A 2 -1.08 14.50 -2.14
CA SER A 2 -1.99 13.58 -1.42
C SER A 2 -1.35 12.19 -1.26
N HIS A 3 -1.53 11.56 -0.09
CA HIS A 3 -1.07 10.19 0.17
C HIS A 3 -1.96 9.13 -0.50
N ILE A 4 -3.21 9.51 -0.78
CA ILE A 4 -4.22 8.69 -1.45
C ILE A 4 -4.58 9.26 -2.82
N ASP A 5 -4.98 8.40 -3.76
CA ASP A 5 -5.44 8.77 -5.10
C ASP A 5 -6.96 8.95 -5.13
N THR A 6 -7.43 10.14 -4.78
CA THR A 6 -8.86 10.44 -4.69
C THR A 6 -9.57 10.37 -6.05
N GLN A 7 -8.86 10.56 -7.15
CA GLN A 7 -9.44 10.44 -8.49
C GLN A 7 -9.74 8.97 -8.81
N LEU A 8 -8.80 8.06 -8.53
CA LEU A 8 -9.04 6.63 -8.67
C LEU A 8 -10.17 6.15 -7.75
N LEU A 9 -10.15 6.58 -6.49
CA LEU A 9 -11.18 6.20 -5.52
C LEU A 9 -12.58 6.66 -5.96
N GLN A 10 -12.72 7.87 -6.53
CA GLN A 10 -13.98 8.35 -7.07
C GLN A 10 -14.46 7.49 -8.24
N GLN A 11 -13.57 7.15 -9.19
CA GLN A 11 -13.90 6.26 -10.30
C GLN A 11 -14.41 4.89 -9.83
N TYR A 12 -13.86 4.38 -8.73
CA TYR A 12 -14.30 3.11 -8.14
C TYR A 12 -15.65 3.24 -7.45
N ILE A 13 -15.94 4.36 -6.78
CA ILE A 13 -17.29 4.62 -6.26
C ILE A 13 -18.30 4.67 -7.42
N ASP A 14 -17.97 5.36 -8.51
CA ASP A 14 -18.87 5.47 -9.66
C ASP A 14 -19.15 4.09 -10.32
N MET A 15 -18.16 3.18 -10.29
CA MET A 15 -18.24 1.85 -10.91
C MET A 15 -18.83 0.77 -9.99
N LEU A 16 -18.45 0.76 -8.71
CA LEU A 16 -18.71 -0.33 -7.76
C LEU A 16 -19.67 0.10 -6.63
N GLY A 17 -19.94 1.40 -6.51
CA GLY A 17 -20.58 1.99 -5.33
C GLY A 17 -19.67 2.01 -4.10
N LEU A 18 -20.10 2.73 -3.06
CA LEU A 18 -19.36 2.84 -1.80
C LEU A 18 -19.10 1.46 -1.15
N ALA A 19 -20.10 0.58 -1.13
CA ALA A 19 -19.96 -0.75 -0.55
C ALA A 19 -18.91 -1.61 -1.29
N GLY A 20 -18.80 -1.46 -2.61
CA GLY A 20 -17.83 -2.23 -3.41
C GLY A 20 -16.39 -1.79 -3.18
N ILE A 21 -16.15 -0.50 -2.96
CA ILE A 21 -14.82 -0.01 -2.60
C ILE A 21 -14.45 -0.38 -1.16
N GLU A 22 -15.39 -0.32 -0.21
CA GLU A 22 -15.18 -0.78 1.16
C GLU A 22 -14.80 -2.27 1.23
N GLU A 23 -15.42 -3.11 0.40
CA GLU A 23 -15.06 -4.53 0.30
C GLU A 23 -13.65 -4.70 -0.27
N SER A 24 -13.28 -3.91 -1.29
CA SER A 24 -11.93 -3.92 -1.88
C SER A 24 -10.86 -3.51 -0.86
N VAL A 25 -11.14 -2.49 -0.04
CA VAL A 25 -10.27 -2.06 1.06
C VAL A 25 -10.14 -3.14 2.12
N ARG A 26 -11.24 -3.80 2.48
CA ARG A 26 -11.23 -4.93 3.42
C ARG A 26 -10.39 -6.09 2.90
N ALA A 27 -10.55 -6.45 1.63
CA ALA A 27 -9.76 -7.50 1.00
C ALA A 27 -8.25 -7.16 1.02
N PHE A 28 -7.89 -5.90 0.73
CA PHE A 28 -6.52 -5.42 0.86
C PHE A 28 -5.98 -5.58 2.28
N HIS A 29 -6.74 -5.16 3.30
CA HIS A 29 -6.33 -5.27 4.71
C HIS A 29 -6.09 -6.71 5.17
N ASN A 30 -6.78 -7.67 4.56
CA ASN A 30 -6.59 -9.09 4.87
C ASN A 30 -5.32 -9.67 4.25
N VAL A 31 -4.90 -9.22 3.07
CA VAL A 31 -3.75 -9.79 2.34
C VAL A 31 -2.43 -9.06 2.60
N ILE A 32 -2.48 -7.79 2.99
CA ILE A 32 -1.28 -6.97 3.19
C ILE A 32 -0.33 -7.52 4.28
N PRO A 33 -0.80 -8.10 5.41
CA PRO A 33 0.10 -8.61 6.44
C PRO A 33 0.98 -9.76 5.94
N ASP A 34 0.38 -10.73 5.26
CA ASP A 34 1.11 -11.87 4.66
C ASP A 34 2.16 -11.39 3.66
N TYR A 35 1.84 -10.35 2.90
CA TYR A 35 2.78 -9.77 1.96
C TYR A 35 3.94 -9.05 2.63
N MET A 36 3.69 -8.37 3.76
CA MET A 36 4.72 -7.69 4.54
C MET A 36 5.61 -8.69 5.28
N GLU A 37 5.06 -9.75 5.85
CA GLU A 37 5.83 -10.83 6.49
C GLU A 37 6.80 -11.48 5.49
N ALA A 38 6.33 -11.74 4.27
CA ALA A 38 7.18 -12.24 3.20
C ALA A 38 8.28 -11.22 2.80
N LEU A 39 7.98 -9.92 2.82
CA LEU A 39 8.95 -8.86 2.49
C LEU A 39 10.06 -8.81 3.55
N GLU A 40 9.67 -8.85 4.83
CA GLU A 40 10.58 -8.87 5.98
C GLU A 40 11.43 -10.13 6.02
N THR A 41 10.86 -11.29 5.68
CA THR A 41 11.61 -12.55 5.57
C THR A 41 12.73 -12.42 4.54
N ASN A 42 12.44 -11.85 3.36
CA ASN A 42 13.46 -11.62 2.33
C ASN A 42 14.48 -10.55 2.74
N LEU A 43 14.06 -9.53 3.48
CA LEU A 43 14.94 -8.52 4.06
C LEU A 43 15.96 -9.13 5.04
N LEU A 44 15.49 -9.98 5.95
CA LEU A 44 16.34 -10.68 6.93
C LEU A 44 17.31 -11.65 6.25
N ALA A 45 16.85 -12.36 5.21
CA ALA A 45 17.68 -13.25 4.40
C ALA A 45 18.66 -12.51 3.48
N LYS A 46 18.54 -11.17 3.36
CA LYS A 46 19.23 -10.35 2.35
C LYS A 46 19.05 -10.89 0.92
N ASP A 47 17.89 -11.45 0.63
CA ASP A 47 17.50 -11.88 -0.71
C ASP A 47 16.91 -10.69 -1.48
N SER A 48 17.75 -10.05 -2.29
CA SER A 48 17.31 -8.92 -3.11
C SER A 48 16.30 -9.31 -4.19
N GLY A 49 16.37 -10.54 -4.70
CA GLY A 49 15.46 -11.04 -5.73
C GLY A 49 14.06 -11.28 -5.16
N GLY A 50 13.99 -11.99 -4.03
CA GLY A 50 12.76 -12.19 -3.28
C GLY A 50 12.15 -10.87 -2.79
N PHE A 51 12.97 -9.98 -2.22
CA PHE A 51 12.52 -8.67 -1.73
C PHE A 51 11.88 -7.82 -2.83
N ARG A 52 12.53 -7.71 -4.01
CA ARG A 52 11.99 -6.94 -5.15
C ARG A 52 10.69 -7.53 -5.68
N LYS A 53 10.60 -8.86 -5.77
CA LYS A 53 9.36 -9.55 -6.18
C LYS A 53 8.22 -9.30 -5.20
N GLN A 54 8.52 -9.29 -3.91
CA GLN A 54 7.51 -9.06 -2.89
C GLN A 54 7.06 -7.59 -2.86
N ALA A 55 7.99 -6.65 -3.01
CA ALA A 55 7.68 -5.23 -3.20
C ALA A 55 6.77 -4.99 -4.42
N HIS A 56 6.99 -5.69 -5.54
CA HIS A 56 6.11 -5.62 -6.71
C HIS A 56 4.65 -6.01 -6.39
N LYS A 57 4.44 -7.07 -5.60
CA LYS A 57 3.09 -7.50 -5.19
C LYS A 57 2.40 -6.47 -4.30
N ILE A 58 3.12 -5.98 -3.29
CA ILE A 58 2.60 -4.95 -2.36
C ILE A 58 2.28 -3.67 -3.13
N LYS A 59 3.15 -3.24 -4.07
CA LYS A 59 2.90 -2.10 -4.96
C LYS A 59 1.57 -2.26 -5.70
N GLY A 60 1.32 -3.43 -6.29
CA GLY A 60 0.08 -3.71 -7.01
C GLY A 60 -1.14 -3.57 -6.09
N ALA A 61 -1.07 -4.17 -4.90
CA ALA A 61 -2.12 -4.08 -3.90
C ALA A 61 -2.39 -2.63 -3.47
N CYS A 62 -1.35 -1.84 -3.15
CA CYS A 62 -1.49 -0.44 -2.76
C CYS A 62 -2.09 0.42 -3.88
N ARG A 63 -1.67 0.21 -5.14
CA ARG A 63 -2.26 0.91 -6.29
C ARG A 63 -3.74 0.58 -6.46
N SER A 64 -4.14 -0.67 -6.21
CA SER A 64 -5.53 -1.13 -6.36
C SER A 64 -6.50 -0.52 -5.36
N ILE A 65 -6.04 0.10 -4.27
CA ILE A 65 -6.90 0.79 -3.30
C ILE A 65 -6.52 2.27 -3.12
N GLY A 66 -5.75 2.82 -4.06
CA GLY A 66 -5.42 4.23 -4.06
C GLY A 66 -4.34 4.67 -3.06
N PHE A 67 -3.62 3.78 -2.39
CA PHE A 67 -2.49 4.16 -1.51
C PHE A 67 -1.24 4.56 -2.31
N LYS A 68 -1.21 5.82 -2.75
CA LYS A 68 -0.18 6.37 -3.64
C LYS A 68 1.19 6.44 -2.98
N ARG A 69 1.28 6.86 -1.71
CA ARG A 69 2.56 6.99 -0.98
C ARG A 69 3.20 5.60 -0.79
N LEU A 70 2.44 4.65 -0.25
CA LEU A 70 2.91 3.27 -0.07
C LEU A 70 3.30 2.60 -1.40
N ALA A 71 2.49 2.77 -2.45
CA ALA A 71 2.81 2.23 -3.77
C ALA A 71 4.12 2.81 -4.35
N THR A 72 4.37 4.10 -4.14
CA THR A 72 5.61 4.76 -4.60
C THR A 72 6.83 4.21 -3.85
N GLU A 73 6.70 3.96 -2.55
CA GLU A 73 7.77 3.37 -1.76
C GLU A 73 8.08 1.93 -2.18
N MET A 74 7.05 1.12 -2.45
CA MET A 74 7.24 -0.23 -2.97
C MET A 74 7.86 -0.24 -4.38
N GLU A 75 7.51 0.73 -5.23
CA GLU A 75 8.15 0.90 -6.53
C GLU A 75 9.65 1.24 -6.40
N TYR A 76 10.00 2.05 -5.41
CA TYR A 76 11.40 2.32 -5.07
C TYR A 76 12.13 1.04 -4.66
N PHE A 77 11.55 0.23 -3.75
CA PHE A 77 12.11 -1.07 -3.37
C PHE A 77 12.28 -2.03 -4.54
N GLU A 78 11.30 -2.07 -5.45
CA GLU A 78 11.31 -2.95 -6.62
C GLU A 78 12.37 -2.57 -7.65
N LYS A 79 12.56 -1.27 -7.93
CA LYS A 79 13.29 -0.81 -9.13
C LYS A 79 14.58 -0.06 -8.83
N ALA A 80 14.64 0.72 -7.75
CA ALA A 80 15.78 1.59 -7.50
C ALA A 80 17.02 0.81 -7.02
N PRO A 81 18.22 1.36 -7.18
CA PRO A 81 19.37 0.95 -6.38
C PRO A 81 19.18 1.43 -4.94
N TRP A 82 19.47 0.57 -3.97
CA TRP A 82 19.34 0.85 -2.53
C TRP A 82 20.36 0.04 -1.74
N SER A 83 20.55 0.40 -0.47
CA SER A 83 21.36 -0.34 0.48
C SER A 83 20.49 -1.04 1.54
N TRP A 84 20.95 -2.16 2.09
CA TRP A 84 20.22 -2.88 3.14
C TRP A 84 19.86 -1.99 4.35
N PRO A 85 20.77 -1.18 4.92
CA PRO A 85 20.43 -0.29 6.04
C PRO A 85 19.30 0.69 5.70
N GLU A 86 19.30 1.24 4.48
CA GLU A 86 18.27 2.16 4.03
C GLU A 86 16.89 1.48 3.94
N VAL A 87 16.80 0.33 3.26
CA VAL A 87 15.52 -0.38 3.14
C VAL A 87 15.05 -0.93 4.48
N THR A 88 15.95 -1.34 5.37
CA THR A 88 15.58 -1.73 6.75
C THR A 88 14.90 -0.59 7.48
N GLN A 89 15.44 0.62 7.43
CA GLN A 89 14.82 1.79 8.06
C GLN A 89 13.45 2.12 7.44
N LYS A 90 13.35 2.05 6.11
CA LYS A 90 12.10 2.33 5.39
C LYS A 90 11.02 1.29 5.69
N VAL A 91 11.36 0.00 5.73
CA VAL A 91 10.45 -1.10 6.12
C VAL A 91 10.02 -0.93 7.58
N ALA A 92 10.92 -0.60 8.51
CA ALA A 92 10.57 -0.39 9.92
C ALA A 92 9.58 0.78 10.15
N SER A 93 9.48 1.72 9.21
CA SER A 93 8.50 2.81 9.26
C SER A 93 7.20 2.53 8.50
N TRP A 94 7.07 1.36 7.87
CA TRP A 94 5.91 0.97 7.06
C TRP A 94 4.61 1.07 7.85
N ASP A 95 4.55 0.48 9.05
CA ASP A 95 3.32 0.43 9.83
C ASP A 95 2.78 1.83 10.16
N SER A 96 3.65 2.76 10.56
CA SER A 96 3.24 4.15 10.81
C SER A 96 2.63 4.79 9.56
N LYS A 97 3.32 4.66 8.41
CA LYS A 97 2.83 5.19 7.13
C LYS A 97 1.51 4.55 6.70
N TYR A 98 1.36 3.25 6.95
CA TYR A 98 0.14 2.52 6.62
C TYR A 98 -1.05 2.97 7.48
N GLN A 99 -0.86 3.16 8.80
CA GLN A 99 -1.93 3.70 9.66
C GLN A 99 -2.34 5.12 9.26
N GLU A 100 -1.36 5.98 8.93
CA GLU A 100 -1.63 7.34 8.43
C GLU A 100 -2.44 7.33 7.12
N ASP A 101 -2.01 6.53 6.13
CA ASP A 101 -2.68 6.44 4.83
C ASP A 101 -4.09 5.84 4.97
N ARG A 102 -4.24 4.84 5.84
CA ARG A 102 -5.54 4.23 6.17
C ARG A 102 -6.49 5.24 6.79
N ALA A 103 -6.05 6.01 7.79
CA ALA A 103 -6.89 7.02 8.42
C ALA A 103 -7.36 8.09 7.42
N LEU A 104 -6.49 8.48 6.47
CA LEU A 104 -6.84 9.39 5.39
C LEU A 104 -7.89 8.78 4.44
N LEU A 105 -7.72 7.52 4.05
CA LEU A 105 -8.69 6.81 3.22
C LEU A 105 -10.05 6.66 3.90
N ASP A 106 -10.07 6.24 5.17
CA ASP A 106 -11.30 6.08 5.96
C ASP A 106 -12.05 7.42 6.07
N THR A 107 -11.33 8.52 6.35
CA THR A 107 -11.90 9.86 6.39
C THR A 107 -12.50 10.28 5.05
N TRP A 108 -11.80 9.99 3.96
CA TRP A 108 -12.26 10.33 2.61
C TRP A 108 -13.51 9.53 2.21
N LEU A 109 -13.55 8.22 2.49
CA LEU A 109 -14.71 7.37 2.22
C LEU A 109 -15.95 7.82 3.01
N GLN A 110 -15.78 8.20 4.28
CA GLN A 110 -16.87 8.76 5.08
C GLN A 110 -17.43 10.05 4.48
N GLN A 111 -16.57 10.93 3.98
CA GLN A 111 -17.01 12.17 3.32
C GLN A 111 -17.75 11.87 2.01
N ALA A 112 -17.26 10.92 1.22
CA ALA A 112 -17.88 10.51 -0.03
C ALA A 112 -19.24 9.81 0.17
N GLY A 113 -19.43 9.09 1.28
CA GLY A 113 -20.68 8.41 1.61
C GLY A 113 -21.77 9.30 2.24
N ASN A 114 -21.40 10.49 2.73
CA ASN A 114 -22.32 11.46 3.31
C ASN A 114 -22.81 12.53 2.31
N GLY A 115 -22.42 12.40 1.03
CA GLY A 115 -22.72 13.32 -0.06
C GLY A 115 -23.89 12.89 -0.95
#